data_AF-A0A925BFD7-F1
#
_entry.id   AF-A0A925BFD7-F1
#
_cell.length_a   1.000
_cell.length_b   1.000
_cell.length_c   1.000
_cell.angle_alpha   90.00
_cell.angle_beta   90.00
_cell.angle_gamma   90.00
#
_symmetry.space_group_name_H-M   'P 1'
#
loop_
_entity.id
_entity.type
_entity.pdbx_description
1 polymer ?
#
loop_
_entity_poly.entity_id
_entity_poly.type
_entity_poly.pdbx_seq_one_letter_code
_entity_poly.pdbx_strand_id
1 'polypeptide(L)'
;MISEKSTQTLELPKILDQLARHTTFSAGAQLARELFPSSDLDEAQTWQRETAEARTLIENKVNVTLGGARDVRDAAMNATRGVLIDAQTMLDVRYTLRRATTIKRTLGRMKGTYPLLSDIANEAEECNALQESIARVLNEKGEVLDTASPQLALIRRDLKVSYDRLQTRLARLISSSTNAQFLQEALITTRNGRYVIPIKAEFKGRIPGIVHDSSSSGATLFIEPLATVELNNAWRELQLAEEKEIWRILQALTEEVGDQSEQIVRTVEVLAYLDLVFAKAIYAEQLNATEPILLPFKPRPSNPSHPGSTLYMKGARHPLLSGNVVPIDVELDDATYVLVVTGPNTGGKTVSLKTIGLLTLMAQSGLQVPAEDAKLVVFEGIYADIGDEQSIEQSLSTFSSHMTNTISILRECDDKTLVLLDELGAGTDPAEGSALARAILTHLVNRRVTTVVTTHHPELKVYSVETAGVRNASVEFD
;
A
#
# COMPACT_ATOMS: atom_id res chain seq x y z
N MET A 1 12.39 22.31 -5.76
CA MET A 1 11.33 21.31 -5.49
C MET A 1 11.58 20.10 -6.38
N ILE A 2 11.32 18.90 -5.89
CA ILE A 2 11.44 17.67 -6.68
C ILE A 2 10.23 17.56 -7.60
N SER A 3 10.46 17.46 -8.91
CA SER A 3 9.39 17.45 -9.92
C SER A 3 8.79 16.05 -10.07
N GLU A 4 7.46 15.93 -10.06
CA GLU A 4 6.74 14.68 -10.40
C GLU A 4 7.14 14.12 -11.77
N LYS A 5 7.40 15.01 -12.75
CA LYS A 5 7.89 14.59 -14.07
C LYS A 5 9.23 13.86 -13.94
N SER A 6 10.13 14.38 -13.10
CA SER A 6 11.45 13.78 -12.90
C SER A 6 11.38 12.45 -12.14
N THR A 7 10.48 12.32 -11.16
CA THR A 7 10.28 11.02 -10.47
C THR A 7 9.72 9.95 -11.42
N GLN A 8 8.83 10.33 -12.36
CA GLN A 8 8.36 9.43 -13.41
C GLN A 8 9.48 9.05 -14.38
N THR A 9 10.24 10.03 -14.89
CA THR A 9 11.37 9.81 -15.80
C THR A 9 12.44 8.90 -15.20
N LEU A 10 12.70 9.03 -13.89
CA LEU A 10 13.63 8.20 -13.13
C LEU A 10 13.02 6.89 -12.63
N GLU A 11 11.75 6.62 -12.95
CA GLU A 11 11.07 5.35 -12.69
C GLU A 11 10.83 5.02 -11.21
N LEU A 12 10.82 6.03 -10.33
CA LEU A 12 10.51 5.87 -8.91
C LEU A 12 9.16 5.16 -8.67
N PRO A 13 8.06 5.47 -9.39
CA PRO A 13 6.78 4.77 -9.18
C PRO A 13 6.87 3.24 -9.33
N LYS A 14 7.76 2.72 -10.19
CA LYS A 14 7.96 1.28 -10.34
C LYS A 14 8.64 0.67 -9.10
N ILE A 15 9.52 1.41 -8.45
CA ILE A 15 10.14 1.02 -7.17
C ILE A 15 9.10 1.03 -6.05
N LEU A 16 8.26 2.07 -6.00
CA LEU A 16 7.19 2.17 -5.01
C LEU A 16 6.14 1.05 -5.16
N ASP A 17 5.83 0.64 -6.39
CA ASP A 17 4.97 -0.52 -6.65
C ASP A 17 5.61 -1.86 -6.25
N GLN A 18 6.94 -2.00 -6.35
CA GLN A 18 7.65 -3.16 -5.82
C GLN A 18 7.62 -3.15 -4.28
N LEU A 19 7.90 -2.00 -3.66
CA LEU A 19 7.83 -1.80 -2.21
C LEU A 19 6.46 -2.15 -1.65
N ALA A 20 5.37 -1.70 -2.30
CA ALA A 20 4.00 -1.97 -1.89
C ALA A 20 3.62 -3.47 -1.91
N ARG A 21 4.42 -4.35 -2.51
CA ARG A 21 4.21 -5.82 -2.45
C ARG A 21 4.76 -6.43 -1.17
N HIS A 22 5.60 -5.70 -0.43
CA HIS A 22 6.19 -6.13 0.85
C HIS A 22 5.37 -5.69 2.06
N THR A 23 4.35 -4.86 1.86
CA THR A 23 3.40 -4.46 2.92
C THR A 23 2.39 -5.56 3.20
N THR A 24 1.88 -5.60 4.43
CA THR A 24 0.99 -6.66 4.92
C THR A 24 -0.49 -6.38 4.66
N PHE A 25 -0.89 -5.11 4.54
CA PHE A 25 -2.29 -4.74 4.30
C PHE A 25 -2.44 -3.45 3.46
N SER A 26 -3.68 -3.13 3.09
CA SER A 26 -3.99 -2.12 2.08
C SER A 26 -3.53 -0.71 2.43
N ALA A 27 -3.62 -0.28 3.70
CA ALA A 27 -3.21 1.07 4.08
C ALA A 27 -1.68 1.24 4.01
N GLY A 28 -0.90 0.22 4.40
CA GLY A 28 0.55 0.21 4.19
C GLY A 28 0.92 0.25 2.71
N ALA A 29 0.23 -0.54 1.88
CA ALA A 29 0.42 -0.55 0.42
C ALA A 29 0.06 0.79 -0.24
N GLN A 30 -0.91 1.52 0.30
CA GLN A 30 -1.25 2.87 -0.13
C GLN A 30 -0.11 3.83 0.19
N LEU A 31 0.34 3.88 1.45
CA LEU A 31 1.45 4.74 1.87
C LEU A 31 2.75 4.46 1.09
N ALA A 32 3.03 3.20 0.77
CA ALA A 32 4.18 2.83 -0.05
C ALA A 32 4.14 3.45 -1.44
N ARG A 33 2.96 3.53 -2.08
CA ARG A 33 2.79 4.13 -3.41
C ARG A 33 2.76 5.65 -3.40
N GLU A 34 2.29 6.23 -2.31
CA GLU A 34 2.22 7.68 -2.11
C GLU A 34 3.54 8.27 -1.56
N LEU A 35 4.52 7.43 -1.22
CA LEU A 35 5.82 7.84 -0.71
C LEU A 35 6.51 8.80 -1.70
N PHE A 36 6.90 9.97 -1.20
CA PHE A 36 7.57 11.00 -1.99
C PHE A 36 8.89 11.39 -1.32
N PRO A 37 9.98 11.62 -2.09
CA PRO A 37 11.27 12.00 -1.53
C PRO A 37 11.19 13.34 -0.79
N SER A 38 11.83 13.41 0.38
CA SER A 38 11.96 14.64 1.15
C SER A 38 13.16 15.47 0.71
N SER A 39 13.00 16.79 0.69
CA SER A 39 14.12 17.76 0.57
C SER A 39 14.66 18.19 1.94
N ASP A 40 14.07 17.74 3.04
CA ASP A 40 14.51 18.04 4.39
C ASP A 40 15.49 16.95 4.87
N LEU A 41 16.67 17.38 5.33
CA LEU A 41 17.72 16.46 5.76
C LEU A 41 17.33 15.66 7.00
N ASP A 42 16.71 16.32 7.99
CA ASP A 42 16.39 15.69 9.27
C ASP A 42 15.27 14.67 9.11
N GLU A 43 14.28 14.96 8.25
CA GLU A 43 13.22 14.02 7.87
C GLU A 43 13.80 12.80 7.13
N ALA A 44 14.59 13.02 6.08
CA ALA A 44 15.17 11.91 5.31
C ALA A 44 16.11 11.03 6.17
N GLN A 45 16.90 11.63 7.07
CA GLN A 45 17.72 10.90 8.04
C GLN A 45 16.88 10.11 9.04
N THR A 46 15.75 10.66 9.50
CA THR A 46 14.81 9.95 10.38
C THR A 46 14.27 8.71 9.68
N TRP A 47 13.80 8.82 8.43
CA TRP A 47 13.31 7.68 7.66
C TRP A 47 14.37 6.60 7.39
N GLN A 48 15.64 6.99 7.17
CA GLN A 48 16.74 6.03 7.04
C GLN A 48 16.98 5.28 8.35
N ARG A 49 16.98 5.98 9.49
CA ARG A 49 17.17 5.37 10.81
C ARG A 49 16.03 4.44 11.20
N GLU A 50 14.78 4.79 10.89
CA GLU A 50 13.62 3.91 11.09
C GLU A 50 13.77 2.61 10.29
N THR A 51 14.18 2.74 9.02
CA THR A 51 14.42 1.58 8.14
C THR A 51 15.57 0.72 8.67
N ALA A 52 16.65 1.34 9.17
CA ALA A 52 17.77 0.63 9.79
C ALA A 52 17.35 -0.13 11.06
N GLU A 53 16.59 0.49 11.96
CA GLU A 53 16.04 -0.20 13.14
C GLU A 53 15.18 -1.41 12.75
N ALA A 54 14.33 -1.27 11.72
CA ALA A 54 13.50 -2.36 11.23
C ALA A 54 14.33 -3.49 10.61
N ARG A 55 15.39 -3.18 9.85
CA ARG A 55 16.33 -4.20 9.34
C ARG A 55 16.98 -4.97 10.48
N THR A 56 17.56 -4.27 11.46
CA THR A 56 18.20 -4.91 12.62
C THR A 56 17.20 -5.77 13.41
N LEU A 57 15.94 -5.34 13.54
CA LEU A 57 14.90 -6.13 14.19
C LEU A 57 14.63 -7.45 13.46
N ILE A 58 14.55 -7.42 12.12
CA ILE A 58 14.35 -8.58 11.26
C ILE A 58 15.56 -9.53 11.31
N GLU A 59 16.78 -8.99 11.22
CA GLU A 59 18.03 -9.76 11.33
C GLU A 59 18.14 -10.51 12.66
N ASN A 60 17.72 -9.87 13.76
CA ASN A 60 17.64 -10.47 15.09
C ASN A 60 16.49 -11.48 15.24
N LYS A 61 15.74 -11.76 14.16
CA LYS A 61 14.63 -12.72 14.11
C LYS A 61 13.55 -12.43 15.15
N VAL A 62 13.34 -11.15 15.47
CA VAL A 62 12.27 -10.75 16.37
C VAL A 62 10.95 -10.89 15.62
N ASN A 63 10.04 -11.72 16.14
CA ASN A 63 8.75 -11.96 15.52
C ASN A 63 7.79 -10.80 15.78
N VAL A 64 7.83 -9.79 14.90
CA VAL A 64 6.83 -8.71 14.82
C VAL A 64 6.10 -8.87 13.50
N THR A 65 4.77 -9.02 13.57
CA THR A 65 3.93 -9.12 12.37
C THR A 65 2.72 -8.22 12.50
N LEU A 66 2.42 -7.53 11.40
CA LEU A 66 1.21 -6.75 11.20
C LEU A 66 0.07 -7.59 10.58
N GLY A 67 0.30 -8.90 10.41
CA GLY A 67 -0.67 -9.84 9.84
C GLY A 67 -1.99 -9.81 10.60
N GLY A 68 -3.09 -9.65 9.86
CA GLY A 68 -4.45 -9.57 10.40
C GLY A 68 -4.92 -8.14 10.69
N ALA A 69 -4.11 -7.10 10.48
CA ALA A 69 -4.60 -5.73 10.39
C ALA A 69 -5.39 -5.53 9.09
N ARG A 70 -6.44 -4.71 9.16
CA ARG A 70 -7.29 -4.33 8.03
C ARG A 70 -7.47 -2.83 8.00
N ASP A 71 -7.64 -2.28 6.81
CA ASP A 71 -7.99 -0.87 6.68
C ASP A 71 -9.48 -0.67 6.98
N VAL A 72 -9.76 -0.24 8.19
CA VAL A 72 -11.11 -0.02 8.72
C VAL A 72 -11.43 1.47 8.87
N ARG A 73 -10.62 2.36 8.28
CA ARG A 73 -10.78 3.83 8.38
C ARG A 73 -12.16 4.25 7.86
N ASP A 74 -12.52 3.81 6.67
CA ASP A 74 -13.82 4.16 6.06
C ASP A 74 -15.00 3.64 6.89
N ALA A 75 -14.89 2.43 7.44
CA ALA A 75 -15.94 1.87 8.30
C ALA A 75 -16.12 2.71 9.56
N ALA A 76 -15.03 3.07 10.23
CA ALA A 76 -15.06 3.92 11.42
C ALA A 76 -15.62 5.32 11.12
N MET A 77 -15.15 5.95 10.04
CA MET A 77 -15.65 7.28 9.63
C MET A 77 -17.13 7.25 9.27
N ASN A 78 -17.60 6.21 8.58
CA ASN A 78 -19.01 6.08 8.22
C ASN A 78 -19.89 5.78 9.44
N ALA A 79 -19.39 5.09 10.46
CA ALA A 79 -20.11 4.86 11.71
C ALA A 79 -20.45 6.16 12.45
N THR A 80 -19.61 7.21 12.35
CA THR A 80 -19.94 8.55 12.90
C THR A 80 -21.22 9.15 12.32
N ARG A 81 -21.63 8.68 11.12
CA ARG A 81 -22.84 9.10 10.41
C ARG A 81 -24.00 8.12 10.62
N GLY A 82 -23.83 7.13 11.51
CA GLY A 82 -24.82 6.10 11.78
C GLY A 82 -24.94 5.01 10.70
N VAL A 83 -23.93 4.87 9.81
CA VAL A 83 -23.91 3.78 8.84
C VAL A 83 -23.58 2.48 9.56
N LEU A 84 -24.50 1.52 9.54
CA LEU A 84 -24.35 0.23 10.20
C LEU A 84 -23.10 -0.52 9.72
N ILE A 85 -22.29 -0.97 10.67
CA ILE A 85 -21.16 -1.87 10.41
C ILE A 85 -21.64 -3.32 10.51
N ASP A 86 -21.33 -4.14 9.51
CA ASP A 86 -21.63 -5.57 9.54
C ASP A 86 -20.67 -6.34 10.47
N ALA A 87 -21.05 -7.56 10.84
CA ALA A 87 -20.30 -8.32 11.83
C ALA A 87 -18.87 -8.69 11.40
N GLN A 88 -18.57 -8.87 10.11
CA GLN A 88 -17.21 -9.16 9.65
C GLN A 88 -16.34 -7.92 9.76
N THR A 89 -16.84 -6.77 9.29
CA THR A 89 -16.12 -5.50 9.42
C THR A 89 -15.90 -5.12 10.89
N MET A 90 -16.86 -5.42 11.78
CA MET A 90 -16.70 -5.23 13.22
C MET A 90 -15.56 -6.09 13.81
N LEU A 91 -15.41 -7.33 13.32
CA LEU A 91 -14.27 -8.16 13.69
C LEU A 91 -12.96 -7.61 13.16
N ASP A 92 -12.94 -7.10 11.93
CA ASP A 92 -11.75 -6.46 11.36
C ASP A 92 -11.30 -5.25 12.19
N VAL A 93 -12.23 -4.45 12.71
CA VAL A 93 -11.93 -3.36 13.66
C VAL A 93 -11.25 -3.92 14.91
N ARG A 94 -11.86 -4.92 15.55
CA ARG A 94 -11.29 -5.55 16.76
C ARG A 94 -9.92 -6.18 16.50
N TYR A 95 -9.75 -6.90 15.41
CA TYR A 95 -8.48 -7.55 15.08
C TYR A 95 -7.38 -6.51 14.86
N THR A 96 -7.68 -5.42 14.16
CA THR A 96 -6.75 -4.32 13.92
C THR A 96 -6.32 -3.64 15.22
N LEU A 97 -7.26 -3.28 16.10
CA LEU A 97 -6.96 -2.70 17.42
C LEU A 97 -6.14 -3.65 18.31
N ARG A 98 -6.48 -4.95 18.29
CA ARG A 98 -5.73 -5.97 19.03
C ARG A 98 -4.30 -6.13 18.49
N ARG A 99 -4.10 -6.02 17.17
CA ARG A 99 -2.76 -6.02 16.56
C ARG A 99 -1.95 -4.81 17.02
N ALA A 100 -2.52 -3.60 16.99
CA ALA A 100 -1.88 -2.41 17.51
C ALA A 100 -1.45 -2.56 18.98
N THR A 101 -2.35 -3.06 19.83
CA THR A 101 -2.06 -3.33 21.25
C THR A 101 -0.88 -4.31 21.42
N THR A 102 -0.82 -5.36 20.59
CA THR A 102 0.25 -6.36 20.63
C THR A 102 1.59 -5.77 20.20
N ILE A 103 1.59 -4.98 19.13
CA ILE A 103 2.78 -4.34 18.58
C ILE A 103 3.33 -3.28 19.54
N LYS A 104 2.47 -2.41 20.06
CA LYS A 104 2.81 -1.39 21.07
C LYS A 104 3.48 -2.03 22.29
N ARG A 105 2.93 -3.12 22.83
CA ARG A 105 3.53 -3.84 23.96
C ARG A 105 4.86 -4.50 23.61
N THR A 106 5.00 -5.03 22.40
CA THR A 106 6.22 -5.73 21.97
C THR A 106 7.36 -4.75 21.74
N LEU A 107 7.14 -3.72 20.92
CA LEU A 107 8.13 -2.68 20.63
C LEU A 107 8.42 -1.81 21.86
N GLY A 108 7.42 -1.51 22.69
CA GLY A 108 7.59 -0.77 23.94
C GLY A 108 8.55 -1.44 24.93
N ARG A 109 8.58 -2.78 25.01
CA ARG A 109 9.57 -3.51 25.82
C ARG A 109 10.99 -3.44 25.27
N MET A 110 11.14 -3.09 24.00
CA MET A 110 12.41 -3.02 23.29
C MET A 110 12.84 -1.58 22.99
N LYS A 111 12.22 -0.57 23.63
CA LYS A 111 12.55 0.85 23.44
C LYS A 111 14.04 1.18 23.59
N GLY A 112 14.78 0.44 24.42
CA GLY A 112 16.23 0.63 24.55
C GLY A 112 17.04 0.24 23.30
N THR A 113 16.52 -0.66 22.47
CA THR A 113 17.18 -1.18 21.26
C THR A 113 16.57 -0.60 19.98
N TYR A 114 15.25 -0.42 19.95
CA TYR A 114 14.49 0.11 18.80
C TYR A 114 13.63 1.31 19.24
N PRO A 115 14.27 2.44 19.62
CA PRO A 115 13.55 3.60 20.14
C PRO A 115 12.57 4.21 19.14
N LEU A 116 12.95 4.33 17.85
CA LEU A 116 12.09 4.97 16.84
C LEU A 116 10.86 4.11 16.55
N LEU A 117 11.05 2.79 16.35
CA LEU A 117 9.92 1.87 16.16
C LEU A 117 9.00 1.84 17.39
N SER A 118 9.57 1.91 18.60
CA SER A 118 8.79 2.00 19.82
C SER A 118 7.99 3.30 19.89
N ASP A 119 8.57 4.43 19.51
CA ASP A 119 7.91 5.73 19.60
C ASP A 119 6.74 5.80 18.62
N ILE A 120 6.93 5.35 17.36
CA ILE A 120 5.84 5.20 16.38
C ILE A 120 4.72 4.31 16.95
N ALA A 121 5.05 3.12 17.45
CA ALA A 121 4.04 2.19 17.97
C ALA A 121 3.30 2.72 19.22
N ASN A 122 3.91 3.63 19.97
CA ASN A 122 3.29 4.23 21.15
C ASN A 122 2.17 5.22 20.81
N GLU A 123 2.17 5.76 19.58
CA GLU A 123 1.12 6.64 19.08
C GLU A 123 -0.19 5.91 18.79
N ALA A 124 -0.17 4.57 18.67
CA ALA A 124 -1.38 3.78 18.49
C ALA A 124 -2.25 3.80 19.75
N GLU A 125 -3.57 3.90 19.52
CA GLU A 125 -4.57 3.84 20.57
C GLU A 125 -5.13 2.43 20.73
N GLU A 126 -5.21 1.94 21.96
CA GLU A 126 -5.59 0.53 22.20
C GLU A 126 -7.11 0.32 22.12
N CYS A 127 -7.93 1.32 22.47
CA CYS A 127 -9.40 1.18 22.49
C CYS A 127 -9.89 -0.11 23.20
N ASN A 128 -9.28 -0.46 24.35
CA ASN A 128 -9.51 -1.74 25.03
C ASN A 128 -10.99 -2.02 25.35
N ALA A 129 -11.74 -0.99 25.76
CA ALA A 129 -13.17 -1.13 26.05
C ALA A 129 -13.98 -1.60 24.83
N LEU A 130 -13.73 -1.01 23.65
CA LEU A 130 -14.38 -1.39 22.40
C LEU A 130 -13.97 -2.80 21.97
N GLN A 131 -12.69 -3.17 22.10
CA GLN A 131 -12.25 -4.55 21.83
C GLN A 131 -13.01 -5.57 22.68
N GLU A 132 -13.23 -5.27 23.97
CA GLU A 132 -14.00 -6.10 24.90
C GLU A 132 -15.50 -6.11 24.60
N SER A 133 -16.08 -4.97 24.20
CA SER A 133 -17.47 -4.88 23.75
C SER A 133 -17.71 -5.79 22.54
N ILE A 134 -16.86 -5.68 21.51
CA ILE A 134 -16.96 -6.53 20.31
C ILE A 134 -16.76 -8.00 20.67
N ALA A 135 -15.81 -8.33 21.56
CA ALA A 135 -15.57 -9.70 22.01
C ALA A 135 -16.75 -10.34 22.77
N ARG A 136 -17.54 -9.53 23.49
CA ARG A 136 -18.74 -9.98 24.21
C ARG A 136 -19.91 -10.28 23.29
N VAL A 137 -19.94 -9.64 22.11
CA VAL A 137 -21.04 -9.76 21.15
C VAL A 137 -20.72 -10.77 20.04
N LEU A 138 -19.50 -10.81 19.53
CA LEU A 138 -19.12 -11.59 18.35
C LEU A 138 -18.11 -12.69 18.68
N ASN A 139 -18.31 -13.88 18.10
CA ASN A 139 -17.30 -14.92 18.08
C ASN A 139 -16.25 -14.70 16.98
N GLU A 140 -15.24 -15.57 16.88
CA GLU A 140 -14.16 -15.44 15.89
C GLU A 140 -14.61 -15.59 14.42
N LYS A 141 -15.81 -16.14 14.19
CA LYS A 141 -16.42 -16.31 12.86
C LYS A 141 -17.32 -15.14 12.45
N GLY A 142 -17.56 -14.19 13.35
CA GLY A 142 -18.45 -13.04 13.12
C GLY A 142 -19.92 -13.36 13.37
N GLU A 143 -20.21 -14.43 14.09
CA GLU A 143 -21.57 -14.74 14.52
C GLU A 143 -21.86 -14.06 15.86
N VAL A 144 -23.05 -13.46 15.97
CA VAL A 144 -23.51 -12.86 17.23
C VAL A 144 -23.76 -13.96 18.25
N LEU A 145 -23.13 -13.85 19.41
CA LEU A 145 -23.23 -14.79 20.53
C LEU A 145 -24.62 -14.73 21.17
N ASP A 146 -25.10 -15.88 21.68
CA ASP A 146 -26.36 -15.94 22.46
C ASP A 146 -26.31 -14.99 23.66
N THR A 147 -25.12 -14.81 24.25
CA THR A 147 -24.87 -13.95 25.41
C THR A 147 -24.74 -12.46 25.06
N ALA A 148 -24.84 -12.08 23.79
CA ALA A 148 -24.72 -10.69 23.37
C ALA A 148 -25.80 -9.78 23.99
N SER A 149 -26.99 -10.32 24.23
CA SER A 149 -27.99 -9.68 25.09
C SER A 149 -28.88 -10.71 25.79
N PRO A 150 -29.42 -10.41 27.00
CA PRO A 150 -30.39 -11.28 27.65
C PRO A 150 -31.64 -11.51 26.80
N GLN A 151 -32.06 -10.50 26.03
CA GLN A 151 -33.22 -10.58 25.15
C GLN A 151 -32.97 -11.53 23.97
N LEU A 152 -31.78 -11.48 23.35
CA LEU A 152 -31.41 -12.39 22.27
C LEU A 152 -31.36 -13.84 22.75
N ALA A 153 -30.81 -14.08 23.94
CA ALA A 153 -30.78 -15.40 24.55
C ALA A 153 -32.19 -15.99 24.74
N LEU A 154 -33.13 -15.16 25.21
CA LEU A 154 -34.54 -15.55 25.36
C LEU A 154 -35.18 -15.85 24.00
N ILE A 155 -35.02 -14.97 23.01
CA ILE A 155 -35.56 -15.15 21.65
C ILE A 155 -35.03 -16.45 21.03
N ARG A 156 -33.72 -16.71 21.08
CA ARG A 156 -33.12 -17.93 20.52
C ARG A 156 -33.60 -19.20 21.21
N ARG A 157 -33.77 -19.16 22.54
CA ARG A 157 -34.37 -20.27 23.29
C ARG A 157 -35.80 -20.53 22.84
N ASP A 158 -36.62 -19.49 22.73
CA ASP A 158 -38.03 -19.62 22.32
C ASP A 158 -38.14 -20.05 20.86
N LEU A 159 -37.23 -19.60 19.99
CA LEU A 159 -37.12 -20.00 18.58
C LEU A 159 -36.84 -21.49 18.47
N LYS A 160 -35.91 -22.03 19.27
CA LYS A 160 -35.63 -23.46 19.33
C LYS A 160 -36.85 -24.26 19.81
N VAL A 161 -37.51 -23.81 20.88
CA VAL A 161 -38.72 -24.47 21.40
C VAL A 161 -39.86 -24.44 20.38
N SER A 162 -40.07 -23.32 19.69
CA SER A 162 -41.10 -23.16 18.66
C SER A 162 -40.81 -24.07 17.45
N TYR A 163 -39.54 -24.12 17.02
CA TYR A 163 -39.07 -25.00 15.95
C TYR A 163 -39.30 -26.49 16.28
N ASP A 164 -38.91 -26.94 17.47
CA ASP A 164 -39.07 -28.33 17.88
C ASP A 164 -40.55 -28.75 17.95
N ARG A 165 -41.42 -27.84 18.41
CA ARG A 165 -42.89 -28.05 18.40
C ARG A 165 -43.45 -28.17 16.99
N LEU A 166 -43.03 -27.30 16.08
CA LEU A 166 -43.42 -27.33 14.67
C LEU A 166 -42.98 -28.63 13.99
N GLN A 167 -41.69 -29.00 14.13
CA GLN A 167 -41.13 -30.23 13.57
C GLN A 167 -41.84 -31.48 14.12
N THR A 168 -42.08 -31.54 15.43
CA THR A 168 -42.80 -32.67 16.06
C THR A 168 -44.23 -32.79 15.51
N ARG A 169 -44.92 -31.66 15.29
CA ARG A 169 -46.28 -31.65 14.75
C ARG A 169 -46.33 -32.09 13.29
N LEU A 170 -45.42 -31.59 12.46
CA LEU A 170 -45.27 -31.99 11.06
C LEU A 170 -44.88 -33.46 10.93
N ALA A 171 -43.92 -33.93 11.74
CA ALA A 171 -43.50 -35.34 11.75
C ALA A 171 -44.67 -36.27 12.08
N ARG A 172 -45.52 -35.92 13.06
CA ARG A 172 -46.73 -36.69 13.40
C ARG A 172 -47.75 -36.72 12.25
N LEU A 173 -47.87 -35.62 11.51
CA LEU A 173 -48.77 -35.56 10.35
C LEU A 173 -48.27 -36.44 9.21
N ILE A 174 -46.96 -36.51 8.99
CA ILE A 174 -46.33 -37.31 7.95
C ILE A 174 -46.32 -38.80 8.31
N SER A 175 -46.08 -39.14 9.57
CA SER A 175 -46.02 -40.52 10.05
C SER A 175 -47.40 -41.16 10.27
N SER A 176 -48.48 -40.40 10.16
CA SER A 176 -49.85 -40.92 10.26
C SER A 176 -50.17 -41.79 9.05
N SER A 177 -50.56 -43.04 9.28
CA SER A 177 -50.97 -43.98 8.24
C SER A 177 -52.09 -43.46 7.34
N THR A 178 -53.00 -42.64 7.89
CA THR A 178 -54.09 -41.99 7.14
C THR A 178 -53.59 -40.93 6.17
N ASN A 179 -52.55 -40.17 6.55
CA ASN A 179 -52.02 -39.09 5.73
C ASN A 179 -50.97 -39.57 4.73
N ALA A 180 -50.20 -40.60 5.08
CA ALA A 180 -49.09 -41.12 4.29
C ALA A 180 -49.48 -41.48 2.84
N GLN A 181 -50.70 -41.99 2.63
CA GLN A 181 -51.23 -42.31 1.29
C GLN A 181 -51.43 -41.08 0.38
N PHE A 182 -51.61 -39.90 0.95
CA PHE A 182 -51.82 -38.64 0.22
C PHE A 182 -50.51 -37.91 -0.09
N LEU A 183 -49.43 -38.25 0.62
CA LEU A 183 -48.14 -37.60 0.45
C LEU A 183 -47.46 -38.06 -0.83
N GLN A 184 -46.73 -37.14 -1.46
CA GLN A 184 -45.81 -37.51 -2.53
C GLN A 184 -44.58 -38.21 -1.92
N GLU A 185 -44.00 -37.60 -0.90
CA GLU A 185 -42.85 -38.11 -0.13
C GLU A 185 -43.04 -37.78 1.35
N ALA A 186 -42.59 -38.68 2.23
CA ALA A 186 -42.71 -38.53 3.68
C ALA A 186 -41.58 -37.66 4.25
N LEU A 187 -41.47 -36.42 3.77
CA LEU A 187 -40.45 -35.47 4.21
C LEU A 187 -41.04 -34.10 4.54
N ILE A 188 -40.34 -33.38 5.40
CA ILE A 188 -40.61 -31.97 5.72
C ILE A 188 -39.71 -31.12 4.83
N THR A 189 -40.29 -30.16 4.11
CA THR A 189 -39.52 -29.23 3.26
C THR A 189 -39.93 -27.79 3.53
N THR A 190 -39.21 -26.84 2.95
CA THR A 190 -39.50 -25.41 3.06
C THR A 190 -39.90 -24.81 1.71
N ARG A 191 -40.90 -23.92 1.73
CA ARG A 191 -41.31 -23.08 0.60
C ARG A 191 -41.57 -21.67 1.09
N ASN A 192 -40.95 -20.68 0.44
CA ASN A 192 -41.07 -19.26 0.82
C ASN A 192 -40.81 -19.01 2.32
N GLY A 193 -39.85 -19.73 2.91
CA GLY A 193 -39.52 -19.65 4.34
C GLY A 193 -40.51 -20.31 5.30
N ARG A 194 -41.51 -21.05 4.79
CA ARG A 194 -42.50 -21.80 5.58
C ARG A 194 -42.24 -23.29 5.48
N TYR A 195 -42.40 -24.01 6.59
CA TYR A 195 -42.35 -25.48 6.56
C TYR A 195 -43.67 -26.06 6.04
N VAL A 196 -43.55 -26.94 5.05
CA VAL A 196 -44.64 -27.51 4.27
C VAL A 196 -44.41 -29.00 4.03
N ILE A 197 -45.47 -29.71 3.64
CA ILE A 197 -45.45 -31.13 3.30
C ILE A 197 -45.87 -31.29 1.83
N PRO A 198 -45.17 -32.12 1.03
CA PRO A 198 -45.53 -32.37 -0.37
C PRO A 198 -46.68 -33.38 -0.48
N ILE A 199 -47.77 -32.98 -1.13
CA ILE A 199 -48.99 -33.77 -1.33
C ILE A 199 -49.21 -33.98 -2.82
N LYS A 200 -49.68 -35.17 -3.23
CA LYS A 200 -50.03 -35.43 -4.63
C LYS A 200 -51.21 -34.55 -5.03
N ALA A 201 -51.14 -33.91 -6.20
CA ALA A 201 -52.14 -32.94 -6.64
C ALA A 201 -53.57 -33.52 -6.71
N GLU A 202 -53.70 -34.80 -7.02
CA GLU A 202 -54.96 -35.55 -7.03
C GLU A 202 -55.66 -35.66 -5.67
N PHE A 203 -54.91 -35.50 -4.57
CA PHE A 203 -55.42 -35.52 -3.19
C PHE A 203 -55.54 -34.11 -2.58
N LYS A 204 -55.64 -33.07 -3.42
CA LYS A 204 -55.86 -31.68 -2.96
C LYS A 204 -57.07 -31.60 -2.02
N GLY A 205 -56.87 -30.93 -0.88
CA GLY A 205 -57.91 -30.74 0.14
C GLY A 205 -58.12 -31.90 1.11
N ARG A 206 -57.45 -33.05 0.93
CA ARG A 206 -57.50 -34.17 1.89
C ARG A 206 -56.80 -33.85 3.21
N ILE A 207 -55.71 -33.10 3.14
CA ILE A 207 -55.07 -32.48 4.30
C ILE A 207 -55.44 -30.99 4.25
N PRO A 208 -56.29 -30.49 5.17
CA PRO A 208 -56.62 -29.08 5.22
C PRO A 208 -55.36 -28.24 5.43
N GLY A 209 -55.16 -27.23 4.59
CA GLY A 209 -53.95 -26.41 4.63
C GLY A 209 -53.89 -25.39 3.51
N ILE A 210 -52.86 -24.56 3.55
CA ILE A 210 -52.60 -23.48 2.61
C ILE A 210 -51.56 -23.97 1.59
N VAL A 211 -51.86 -23.83 0.30
CA VAL A 211 -50.91 -24.17 -0.77
C VAL A 211 -49.93 -23.01 -0.93
N HIS A 212 -48.64 -23.28 -0.75
CA HIS A 212 -47.57 -22.27 -0.89
C HIS A 212 -46.88 -22.32 -2.25
N ASP A 213 -46.85 -23.49 -2.88
CA ASP A 213 -46.16 -23.71 -4.15
C ASP A 213 -46.65 -25.02 -4.82
N SER A 214 -46.29 -25.22 -6.09
CA SER A 214 -46.54 -26.45 -6.85
C SER A 214 -45.32 -26.85 -7.68
N SER A 215 -45.12 -28.15 -7.90
CA SER A 215 -44.04 -28.62 -8.77
C SER A 215 -44.20 -28.12 -10.22
N SER A 216 -43.10 -28.05 -10.99
CA SER A 216 -43.13 -27.64 -12.40
C SER A 216 -44.03 -28.52 -13.28
N SER A 217 -44.19 -29.80 -12.90
CA SER A 217 -45.11 -30.74 -13.55
C SER A 217 -46.57 -30.62 -13.08
N GLY A 218 -46.84 -29.81 -12.05
CA GLY A 218 -48.14 -29.69 -11.39
C GLY A 218 -48.55 -30.91 -10.55
N ALA A 219 -47.74 -31.97 -10.51
CA ALA A 219 -48.08 -33.23 -9.86
C ALA A 219 -47.99 -33.19 -8.32
N THR A 220 -47.25 -32.24 -7.75
CA THR A 220 -47.06 -32.11 -6.29
C THR A 220 -47.44 -30.71 -5.83
N LEU A 221 -48.25 -30.64 -4.78
CA LEU A 221 -48.63 -29.41 -4.09
C LEU A 221 -47.88 -29.34 -2.76
N PHE A 222 -47.22 -28.21 -2.49
CA PHE A 222 -46.55 -27.96 -1.22
C PHE A 222 -47.50 -27.24 -0.27
N ILE A 223 -48.02 -27.97 0.71
CA ILE A 223 -49.09 -27.50 1.59
C ILE A 223 -48.55 -27.29 3.00
N GLU A 224 -48.85 -26.13 3.58
CA GLU A 224 -48.77 -25.88 5.02
C GLU A 224 -50.06 -26.39 5.68
N PRO A 225 -50.02 -27.47 6.48
CA PRO A 225 -51.22 -27.97 7.14
C PRO A 225 -51.82 -26.92 8.08
N LEU A 226 -53.16 -26.84 8.13
CA LEU A 226 -53.87 -25.89 8.99
C LEU A 226 -53.47 -26.03 10.46
N ALA A 227 -53.19 -27.26 10.90
CA ALA A 227 -52.75 -27.57 12.26
C ALA A 227 -51.34 -27.06 12.63
N THR A 228 -50.58 -26.54 11.67
CA THR A 228 -49.22 -26.00 11.87
C THR A 228 -49.10 -24.52 11.51
N VAL A 229 -50.16 -23.89 10.98
CA VAL A 229 -50.15 -22.46 10.58
C VAL A 229 -49.73 -21.55 11.74
N GLU A 230 -50.35 -21.70 12.91
CA GLU A 230 -49.99 -20.92 14.09
C GLU A 230 -48.56 -21.17 14.57
N LEU A 231 -48.06 -22.41 14.46
CA LEU A 231 -46.70 -22.76 14.86
C LEU A 231 -45.66 -22.17 13.90
N ASN A 232 -45.94 -22.21 12.59
CA ASN A 232 -45.12 -21.56 11.57
C ASN A 232 -45.12 -20.03 11.74
N ASN A 233 -46.28 -19.42 12.02
CA ASN A 233 -46.38 -17.97 12.30
C ASN A 233 -45.55 -17.59 13.53
N ALA A 234 -45.72 -18.28 14.66
CA ALA A 234 -44.97 -18.02 15.88
C ALA A 234 -43.46 -18.20 15.68
N TRP A 235 -43.02 -19.25 14.95
CA TRP A 235 -41.61 -19.42 14.61
C TRP A 235 -41.09 -18.29 13.72
N ARG A 236 -41.86 -17.85 12.72
CA ARG A 236 -41.49 -16.75 11.84
C ARG A 236 -41.41 -15.41 12.56
N GLU A 237 -42.33 -15.13 13.48
CA GLU A 237 -42.29 -13.94 14.34
C GLU A 237 -41.03 -13.91 15.21
N LEU A 238 -40.64 -15.05 15.79
CA LEU A 238 -39.41 -15.17 16.57
C LEU A 238 -38.16 -14.96 15.71
N GLN A 239 -38.13 -15.45 14.46
CA GLN A 239 -37.03 -15.17 13.53
C GLN A 239 -36.90 -13.67 13.25
N LEU A 240 -38.02 -12.98 12.97
CA LEU A 240 -38.00 -11.54 12.74
C LEU A 240 -37.59 -10.76 14.00
N ALA A 241 -38.01 -11.23 15.18
CA ALA A 241 -37.58 -10.67 16.46
C ALA A 241 -36.06 -10.86 16.68
N GLU A 242 -35.51 -12.02 16.30
CA GLU A 242 -34.07 -12.28 16.34
C GLU A 242 -33.30 -11.34 15.42
N GLU A 243 -33.71 -11.22 14.15
CA GLU A 243 -33.09 -10.31 13.17
C GLU A 243 -33.08 -8.86 13.69
N LYS A 244 -34.20 -8.41 14.26
CA LYS A 244 -34.33 -7.07 14.83
C LYS A 244 -33.43 -6.86 16.05
N GLU A 245 -33.33 -7.84 16.93
CA GLU A 245 -32.48 -7.75 18.12
C GLU A 245 -31.00 -7.80 17.75
N ILE A 246 -30.60 -8.64 16.78
CA ILE A 246 -29.24 -8.64 16.22
C ILE A 246 -28.91 -7.27 15.62
N TRP A 247 -29.80 -6.70 14.81
CA TRP A 247 -29.61 -5.37 14.23
C TRP A 247 -29.42 -4.31 15.31
N ARG A 248 -30.24 -4.33 16.37
CA ARG A 248 -30.12 -3.40 17.51
C ARG A 248 -28.78 -3.52 18.22
N ILE A 249 -28.29 -4.74 18.42
CA ILE A 249 -26.98 -5.01 19.05
C ILE A 249 -25.83 -4.49 18.18
N LEU A 250 -25.87 -4.77 16.87
CA LEU A 250 -24.85 -4.30 15.93
C LEU A 250 -24.87 -2.77 15.77
N GLN A 251 -26.06 -2.16 15.83
CA GLN A 251 -26.21 -0.71 15.81
C GLN A 251 -25.56 -0.07 17.04
N ALA A 252 -25.76 -0.63 18.24
CA ALA A 252 -25.11 -0.14 19.44
C ALA A 252 -23.57 -0.25 19.37
N LEU A 253 -23.04 -1.36 18.85
CA LEU A 253 -21.60 -1.48 18.61
C LEU A 253 -21.10 -0.51 17.54
N THR A 254 -21.89 -0.25 16.51
CA THR A 254 -21.56 0.74 15.47
C THR A 254 -21.43 2.13 16.07
N GLU A 255 -22.31 2.49 17.00
CA GLU A 255 -22.22 3.76 17.75
C GLU A 255 -20.92 3.82 18.57
N GLU A 256 -20.56 2.75 19.30
CA GLU A 256 -19.29 2.68 20.03
C GLU A 256 -18.06 2.82 19.10
N VAL A 257 -18.10 2.26 17.88
CA VAL A 257 -17.05 2.45 16.86
C VAL A 257 -17.02 3.89 16.37
N GLY A 258 -18.17 4.51 16.12
CA GLY A 258 -18.28 5.90 15.70
C GLY A 258 -17.72 6.87 16.73
N ASP A 259 -18.02 6.65 18.02
CA ASP A 259 -17.50 7.43 19.15
C ASP A 259 -15.97 7.37 19.26
N GLN A 260 -15.35 6.30 18.78
CA GLN A 260 -13.90 6.08 18.77
C GLN A 260 -13.26 6.20 17.38
N SER A 261 -13.96 6.81 16.42
CA SER A 261 -13.51 6.83 15.03
C SER A 261 -12.14 7.48 14.84
N GLU A 262 -11.85 8.58 15.54
CA GLU A 262 -10.57 9.30 15.42
C GLU A 262 -9.40 8.42 15.90
N GLN A 263 -9.59 7.75 17.03
CA GLN A 263 -8.61 6.84 17.64
C GLN A 263 -8.35 5.61 16.76
N ILE A 264 -9.41 5.06 16.15
CA ILE A 264 -9.30 3.94 15.22
C ILE A 264 -8.53 4.36 13.97
N VAL A 265 -8.87 5.51 13.38
CA VAL A 265 -8.18 6.04 12.19
C VAL A 265 -6.70 6.26 12.49
N ARG A 266 -6.38 6.94 13.60
CA ARG A 266 -5.00 7.16 14.04
C ARG A 266 -4.25 5.84 14.22
N THR A 267 -4.91 4.85 14.79
CA THR A 267 -4.31 3.51 14.99
C THR A 267 -4.02 2.82 13.66
N VAL A 268 -4.91 2.90 12.67
CA VAL A 268 -4.66 2.36 11.33
C VAL A 268 -3.50 3.09 10.66
N GLU A 269 -3.40 4.42 10.77
CA GLU A 269 -2.30 5.20 10.24
C GLU A 269 -0.95 4.80 10.85
N VAL A 270 -0.89 4.63 12.17
CA VAL A 270 0.32 4.17 12.86
C VAL A 270 0.72 2.77 12.41
N LEU A 271 -0.24 1.85 12.30
CA LEU A 271 0.02 0.51 11.79
C LEU A 271 0.48 0.51 10.33
N ALA A 272 -0.11 1.38 9.50
CA ALA A 272 0.25 1.53 8.09
C ALA A 272 1.67 2.08 7.94
N TYR A 273 2.05 3.05 8.77
CA TYR A 273 3.39 3.60 8.79
C TYR A 273 4.43 2.55 9.23
N LEU A 274 4.15 1.80 10.30
CA LEU A 274 5.01 0.66 10.69
C LEU A 274 5.12 -0.38 9.57
N ASP A 275 4.02 -0.70 8.88
CA ASP A 275 4.02 -1.62 7.73
C ASP A 275 4.91 -1.12 6.60
N LEU A 276 4.87 0.18 6.31
CA LEU A 276 5.77 0.81 5.35
C LEU A 276 7.23 0.67 5.81
N VAL A 277 7.57 0.99 7.06
CA VAL A 277 8.95 0.89 7.56
C VAL A 277 9.47 -0.56 7.47
N PHE A 278 8.67 -1.55 7.87
CA PHE A 278 9.04 -2.95 7.71
C PHE A 278 9.17 -3.37 6.24
N ALA A 279 8.29 -2.88 5.36
CA ALA A 279 8.39 -3.11 3.93
C ALA A 279 9.68 -2.53 3.34
N LYS A 280 10.11 -1.33 3.77
CA LYS A 280 11.39 -0.72 3.37
C LYS A 280 12.57 -1.62 3.77
N ALA A 281 12.55 -2.16 4.99
CA ALA A 281 13.58 -3.08 5.47
C ALA A 281 13.62 -4.40 4.69
N ILE A 282 12.47 -5.04 4.44
CA ILE A 282 12.39 -6.27 3.64
C ILE A 282 12.86 -6.02 2.21
N TYR A 283 12.48 -4.89 1.62
CA TYR A 283 12.89 -4.53 0.27
C TYR A 283 14.40 -4.26 0.18
N ALA A 284 14.99 -3.65 1.21
CA ALA A 284 16.44 -3.47 1.31
C ALA A 284 17.19 -4.82 1.32
N GLU A 285 16.71 -5.81 2.08
CA GLU A 285 17.26 -7.17 2.05
C GLU A 285 17.17 -7.81 0.66
N GLN A 286 16.01 -7.70 0.00
CA GLN A 286 15.83 -8.25 -1.35
C GLN A 286 16.81 -7.63 -2.36
N LEU A 287 17.13 -6.35 -2.23
CA LEU A 287 18.04 -5.64 -3.12
C LEU A 287 19.52 -5.82 -2.76
N ASN A 288 19.85 -6.44 -1.63
CA ASN A 288 21.17 -6.35 -1.00
C ASN A 288 21.62 -4.90 -0.85
N ALA A 289 20.73 -4.05 -0.32
CA ALA A 289 20.94 -2.63 -0.20
C ALA A 289 21.70 -2.23 1.08
N THR A 290 22.35 -1.07 1.00
CA THR A 290 23.10 -0.44 2.08
C THR A 290 22.44 0.87 2.51
N GLU A 291 22.50 1.18 3.79
CA GLU A 291 22.07 2.48 4.33
C GLU A 291 22.98 3.60 3.80
N PRO A 292 22.44 4.58 3.04
CA PRO A 292 23.22 5.71 2.57
C PRO A 292 23.47 6.71 3.70
N ILE A 293 24.66 7.31 3.72
CA ILE A 293 24.95 8.44 4.62
C ILE A 293 24.42 9.72 3.96
N LEU A 294 23.39 10.31 4.57
CA LEU A 294 22.83 11.59 4.14
C LEU A 294 23.55 12.76 4.81
N LEU A 295 24.01 13.72 4.00
CA LEU A 295 24.83 14.85 4.42
C LEU A 295 24.15 16.19 4.11
N PRO A 296 24.41 17.25 4.90
CA PRO A 296 24.06 18.60 4.51
C PRO A 296 24.99 19.12 3.41
N PHE A 297 24.54 20.15 2.68
CA PHE A 297 25.44 20.97 1.87
C PHE A 297 26.50 21.62 2.75
N LYS A 298 27.77 21.27 2.53
CA LYS A 298 28.89 21.78 3.32
C LYS A 298 29.97 22.38 2.41
N PRO A 299 30.26 23.69 2.51
CA PRO A 299 31.31 24.32 1.71
C PRO A 299 32.63 23.55 1.79
N ARG A 300 33.26 23.34 0.63
CA ARG A 300 34.47 22.53 0.54
C ARG A 300 35.70 23.38 0.90
N PRO A 301 36.64 22.90 1.74
CA PRO A 301 37.82 23.68 2.15
C PRO A 301 38.72 24.09 0.98
N SER A 302 38.87 23.18 0.01
CA SER A 302 39.68 23.33 -1.20
C SER A 302 39.03 24.24 -2.25
N ASN A 303 37.71 24.44 -2.17
CA ASN A 303 36.96 25.33 -3.05
C ASN A 303 35.78 25.95 -2.27
N PRO A 304 35.98 27.10 -1.60
CA PRO A 304 34.94 27.77 -0.82
C PRO A 304 33.73 28.23 -1.64
N SER A 305 33.90 28.31 -2.97
CA SER A 305 32.79 28.60 -3.88
C SER A 305 31.90 27.39 -4.13
N HIS A 306 32.34 26.17 -3.83
CA HIS A 306 31.55 24.97 -4.03
C HIS A 306 30.38 24.88 -3.03
N PRO A 307 29.14 24.61 -3.48
CA PRO A 307 27.96 24.59 -2.61
C PRO A 307 28.01 23.46 -1.57
N GLY A 308 28.88 22.48 -1.82
CA GLY A 308 29.14 21.38 -0.90
C GLY A 308 28.35 20.12 -1.19
N SER A 309 27.81 20.01 -2.42
CA SER A 309 27.16 18.79 -2.89
C SER A 309 28.13 17.62 -2.82
N THR A 310 27.67 16.53 -2.20
CA THR A 310 28.36 15.24 -2.15
C THR A 310 27.53 14.25 -2.93
N LEU A 311 28.14 13.62 -3.92
CA LEU A 311 27.56 12.54 -4.68
C LEU A 311 28.62 11.44 -4.78
N TYR A 312 28.49 10.45 -3.91
CA TYR A 312 29.37 9.30 -3.83
C TYR A 312 28.52 8.03 -3.79
N MET A 313 28.77 7.11 -4.71
CA MET A 313 28.19 5.78 -4.74
C MET A 313 29.26 4.81 -5.23
N LYS A 314 29.46 3.72 -4.50
CA LYS A 314 30.37 2.64 -4.87
C LYS A 314 29.59 1.37 -5.13
N GLY A 315 29.88 0.69 -6.22
CA GLY A 315 29.25 -0.57 -6.57
C GLY A 315 27.74 -0.44 -6.85
N ALA A 316 27.27 0.72 -7.29
CA ALA A 316 25.85 1.02 -7.45
C ALA A 316 25.21 0.26 -8.62
N ARG A 317 24.00 -0.24 -8.40
CA ARG A 317 23.25 -1.04 -9.38
C ARG A 317 21.86 -0.48 -9.59
N HIS A 318 21.38 -0.49 -10.83
CA HIS A 318 20.00 -0.08 -11.10
C HIS A 318 19.01 -1.17 -10.62
N PRO A 319 18.13 -0.90 -9.64
CA PRO A 319 17.28 -1.92 -9.01
C PRO A 319 16.25 -2.58 -9.93
N LEU A 320 15.87 -1.92 -11.03
CA LEU A 320 14.94 -2.49 -12.03
C LEU A 320 15.61 -3.41 -13.07
N LEU A 321 16.94 -3.45 -13.12
CA LEU A 321 17.64 -4.34 -14.05
C LEU A 321 17.75 -5.75 -13.45
N SER A 322 17.54 -6.76 -14.30
CA SER A 322 17.64 -8.17 -13.93
C SER A 322 18.89 -8.83 -14.52
N GLY A 323 19.32 -9.94 -13.92
CA GLY A 323 20.48 -10.70 -14.38
C GLY A 323 21.82 -10.10 -13.92
N ASN A 324 22.86 -10.29 -14.73
CA ASN A 324 24.21 -9.81 -14.43
C ASN A 324 24.32 -8.31 -14.75
N VAL A 325 23.97 -7.48 -13.77
CA VAL A 325 24.15 -6.03 -13.85
C VAL A 325 25.62 -5.69 -13.55
N VAL A 326 26.25 -4.86 -14.37
CA VAL A 326 27.58 -4.31 -14.07
C VAL A 326 27.40 -3.11 -13.13
N PRO A 327 28.02 -3.11 -11.93
CA PRO A 327 27.90 -1.99 -11.02
C PRO A 327 28.71 -0.76 -11.50
N ILE A 328 28.31 0.43 -11.05
CA ILE A 328 29.02 1.68 -11.35
C ILE A 328 29.54 2.34 -10.06
N ASP A 329 30.69 3.02 -10.19
CA ASP A 329 31.23 3.91 -9.17
C ASP A 329 31.04 5.35 -9.63
N VAL A 330 30.57 6.21 -8.72
CA VAL A 330 30.29 7.62 -8.97
C VAL A 330 30.86 8.42 -7.82
N GLU A 331 31.76 9.35 -8.11
CA GLU A 331 32.35 10.25 -7.11
C GLU A 331 32.54 11.65 -7.72
N LEU A 332 32.01 12.66 -7.05
CA LEU A 332 32.33 14.06 -7.33
C LEU A 332 33.37 14.58 -6.34
N ASP A 333 34.59 14.79 -6.85
CA ASP A 333 35.70 15.39 -6.10
C ASP A 333 35.39 16.83 -5.65
N ASP A 334 36.29 17.41 -4.86
CA ASP A 334 36.08 18.74 -4.28
C ASP A 334 35.97 19.90 -5.27
N ALA A 335 36.43 19.70 -6.50
CA ALA A 335 36.40 20.72 -7.53
C ALA A 335 35.17 20.60 -8.43
N THR A 336 34.49 19.45 -8.46
CA THR A 336 33.59 19.07 -9.55
C THR A 336 32.12 19.36 -9.28
N TYR A 337 31.50 20.12 -10.18
CA TYR A 337 30.05 20.35 -10.22
C TYR A 337 29.37 19.51 -11.30
N VAL A 338 30.07 19.31 -12.42
CA VAL A 338 29.51 18.70 -13.63
C VAL A 338 30.30 17.47 -14.04
N LEU A 339 29.62 16.34 -14.12
CA LEU A 339 30.15 15.10 -14.64
C LEU A 339 29.64 14.87 -16.07
N VAL A 340 30.55 14.87 -17.04
CA VAL A 340 30.27 14.55 -18.44
C VAL A 340 30.57 13.08 -18.69
N VAL A 341 29.53 12.29 -18.99
CA VAL A 341 29.63 10.86 -19.29
C VAL A 341 29.66 10.67 -20.81
N THR A 342 30.79 10.14 -21.29
CA THR A 342 31.04 9.88 -22.70
C THR A 342 31.08 8.37 -22.97
N GLY A 343 30.85 7.96 -24.22
CA GLY A 343 30.89 6.55 -24.62
C GLY A 343 29.86 6.21 -25.70
N PRO A 344 29.88 4.99 -26.25
CA PRO A 344 28.87 4.52 -27.20
C PRO A 344 27.49 4.44 -26.55
N ASN A 345 26.40 4.62 -27.32
CA ASN A 345 25.03 4.65 -26.79
C ASN A 345 24.64 3.34 -26.08
N THR A 346 25.08 2.20 -26.62
CA THR A 346 24.90 0.88 -26.03
C THR A 346 25.81 0.59 -24.82
N GLY A 347 26.66 1.55 -24.42
CA GLY A 347 27.60 1.43 -23.29
C GLY A 347 27.00 1.74 -21.91
N GLY A 348 25.69 1.99 -21.80
CA GLY A 348 25.02 2.17 -20.50
C GLY A 348 25.04 3.58 -19.93
N LYS A 349 25.23 4.63 -20.76
CA LYS A 349 25.20 6.04 -20.33
C LYS A 349 23.87 6.43 -19.68
N THR A 350 22.75 6.22 -20.38
CA THR A 350 21.39 6.50 -19.89
C THR A 350 21.07 5.71 -18.62
N VAL A 351 21.48 4.43 -18.58
CA VAL A 351 21.29 3.57 -17.39
C VAL A 351 22.07 4.11 -16.20
N SER A 352 23.31 4.57 -16.40
CA SER A 352 24.13 5.16 -15.33
C SER A 352 23.49 6.43 -14.79
N LEU A 353 23.00 7.30 -15.69
CA LEU A 353 22.29 8.53 -15.34
C LEU A 353 21.02 8.26 -14.53
N LYS A 354 20.19 7.30 -14.98
CA LYS A 354 19.00 6.85 -14.25
C LYS A 354 19.35 6.24 -12.90
N THR A 355 20.42 5.46 -12.81
CA THR A 355 20.88 4.85 -11.55
C THR A 355 21.19 5.93 -10.53
N ILE A 356 21.99 6.94 -10.90
CA ILE A 356 22.34 8.06 -10.02
C ILE A 356 21.07 8.78 -9.51
N GLY A 357 20.17 9.15 -10.43
CA GLY A 357 18.96 9.87 -10.07
C GLY A 357 18.01 9.06 -9.20
N LEU A 358 17.74 7.81 -9.59
CA LEU A 358 16.83 6.93 -8.88
C LEU A 358 17.36 6.60 -7.47
N LEU A 359 18.64 6.28 -7.32
CA LEU A 359 19.21 5.99 -6.00
C LEU A 359 19.21 7.22 -5.09
N THR A 360 19.36 8.42 -5.65
CA THR A 360 19.22 9.67 -4.89
C THR A 360 17.77 9.87 -4.40
N LEU A 361 16.77 9.66 -5.27
CA LEU A 361 15.36 9.72 -4.90
C LEU A 361 14.99 8.67 -3.85
N MET A 362 15.49 7.44 -4.00
CA MET A 362 15.32 6.36 -3.03
C MET A 362 15.88 6.75 -1.67
N ALA A 363 17.12 7.25 -1.62
CA ALA A 363 17.76 7.68 -0.39
C ALA A 363 16.97 8.79 0.34
N GLN A 364 16.46 9.78 -0.41
CA GLN A 364 15.60 10.86 0.11
C GLN A 364 14.18 10.38 0.49
N SER A 365 13.79 9.16 0.12
CA SER A 365 12.51 8.53 0.53
C SER A 365 12.68 7.59 1.73
N GLY A 366 13.89 7.54 2.32
CA GLY A 366 14.24 6.59 3.37
C GLY A 366 14.40 5.15 2.89
N LEU A 367 14.51 4.94 1.58
CA LEU A 367 14.84 3.63 1.02
C LEU A 367 16.36 3.47 1.02
N GLN A 368 16.81 2.30 1.44
CA GLN A 368 18.22 1.94 1.32
C GLN A 368 18.54 1.59 -0.14
N VAL A 369 19.79 1.78 -0.55
CA VAL A 369 20.17 1.77 -1.96
C VAL A 369 21.05 0.55 -2.31
N PRO A 370 20.84 -0.12 -3.45
CA PRO A 370 21.69 -1.22 -3.93
C PRO A 370 23.07 -0.72 -4.38
N ALA A 371 23.94 -0.48 -3.39
CA ALA A 371 25.32 -0.06 -3.53
C ALA A 371 26.17 -0.66 -2.39
N GLU A 372 27.48 -0.74 -2.58
CA GLU A 372 28.43 -1.16 -1.53
C GLU A 372 28.63 -0.06 -0.47
N ASP A 373 28.70 1.20 -0.90
CA ASP A 373 28.79 2.39 -0.04
C ASP A 373 28.12 3.56 -0.77
N ALA A 374 27.46 4.45 -0.03
CA ALA A 374 26.77 5.61 -0.60
C ALA A 374 26.78 6.79 0.37
N LYS A 375 27.16 7.97 -0.13
CA LYS A 375 27.13 9.24 0.61
C LYS A 375 26.55 10.32 -0.30
N LEU A 376 25.45 10.91 0.13
CA LEU A 376 24.64 11.81 -0.70
C LEU A 376 24.27 13.03 0.11
N VAL A 377 24.30 14.21 -0.53
CA VAL A 377 23.54 15.34 0.01
C VAL A 377 22.05 15.14 -0.24
N VAL A 378 21.22 15.74 0.62
CA VAL A 378 19.78 15.85 0.36
C VAL A 378 19.55 17.06 -0.53
N PHE A 379 19.23 16.82 -1.79
CA PHE A 379 18.97 17.87 -2.79
C PHE A 379 17.57 18.46 -2.63
N GLU A 380 17.45 19.78 -2.78
CA GLU A 380 16.18 20.51 -2.72
C GLU A 380 15.36 20.40 -4.04
N GLY A 381 16.02 19.95 -5.10
CA GLY A 381 15.39 19.63 -6.37
C GLY A 381 16.20 18.62 -7.17
N ILE A 382 15.50 17.69 -7.81
CA ILE A 382 16.09 16.67 -8.69
C ILE A 382 15.34 16.76 -10.01
N TYR A 383 16.07 17.05 -11.07
CA TYR A 383 15.53 17.32 -12.40
C TYR A 383 16.14 16.35 -13.42
N ALA A 384 15.29 15.73 -14.23
CA ALA A 384 15.71 14.80 -15.25
C ALA A 384 15.13 15.17 -16.62
N ASP A 385 16.00 15.17 -17.63
CA ASP A 385 15.65 15.19 -19.04
C ASP A 385 16.26 13.94 -19.70
N ILE A 386 15.51 12.85 -19.69
CA ILE A 386 15.93 11.52 -20.17
C ILE A 386 14.80 10.97 -21.03
N GLY A 387 15.07 10.57 -22.27
CA GLY A 387 14.05 10.11 -23.22
C GLY A 387 14.59 9.13 -24.26
N ASP A 388 13.67 8.36 -24.86
CA ASP A 388 13.98 7.42 -25.96
C ASP A 388 13.94 8.15 -27.31
N GLU A 389 15.09 8.31 -27.96
CA GLU A 389 15.19 8.89 -29.31
C GLU A 389 14.74 7.94 -30.45
N GLN A 390 14.18 6.76 -30.15
CA GLN A 390 14.06 5.67 -31.13
C GLN A 390 12.81 5.68 -32.04
N SER A 391 11.95 6.70 -32.00
CA SER A 391 10.80 6.81 -32.92
C SER A 391 11.08 7.77 -34.09
N ILE A 392 11.17 7.22 -35.30
CA ILE A 392 11.45 7.93 -36.56
C ILE A 392 10.33 8.95 -36.93
N GLU A 393 9.10 8.77 -36.43
CA GLU A 393 7.99 9.71 -36.65
C GLU A 393 8.03 10.94 -35.72
N GLN A 394 8.92 10.97 -34.71
CA GLN A 394 8.93 12.00 -33.66
C GLN A 394 10.09 13.01 -33.71
N SER A 395 11.09 12.85 -34.58
CA SER A 395 12.41 13.50 -34.43
C SER A 395 12.44 15.03 -34.21
N LEU A 396 11.55 15.81 -34.85
CA LEU A 396 11.41 17.26 -34.61
C LEU A 396 10.65 17.61 -33.33
N SER A 397 9.70 16.74 -32.96
CA SER A 397 8.91 16.84 -31.72
C SER A 397 9.73 16.45 -30.50
N THR A 398 10.72 15.56 -30.63
CA THR A 398 11.59 15.11 -29.53
C THR A 398 12.60 16.19 -29.15
N PHE A 399 13.34 16.76 -30.11
CA PHE A 399 14.29 17.85 -29.84
C PHE A 399 13.62 19.07 -29.19
N SER A 400 12.48 19.50 -29.74
CA SER A 400 11.73 20.64 -29.20
C SER A 400 11.20 20.38 -27.78
N SER A 401 10.78 19.13 -27.50
CA SER A 401 10.33 18.71 -26.17
C SER A 401 11.48 18.72 -25.15
N HIS A 402 12.64 18.15 -25.51
CA HIS A 402 13.85 18.18 -24.69
C HIS A 402 14.31 19.62 -24.43
N MET A 403 14.32 20.49 -25.45
CA MET A 403 14.67 21.89 -25.27
C MET A 403 13.68 22.64 -24.38
N THR A 404 12.38 22.40 -24.54
CA THR A 404 11.37 23.00 -23.65
C THR A 404 11.56 22.54 -22.21
N ASN A 405 11.85 21.25 -22.00
CA ASN A 405 12.13 20.69 -20.68
C ASN A 405 13.40 21.29 -20.07
N THR A 406 14.51 21.28 -20.82
CA THR A 406 15.78 21.88 -20.42
C THR A 406 15.63 23.36 -20.07
N ILE A 407 14.87 24.14 -20.85
CA ILE A 407 14.57 25.55 -20.50
C ILE A 407 13.83 25.65 -19.16
N SER A 408 12.85 24.77 -18.91
CA SER A 408 12.15 24.71 -17.62
C SER A 408 13.10 24.40 -16.47
N ILE A 409 13.97 23.40 -16.65
CA ILE A 409 14.99 23.01 -15.65
C ILE A 409 15.92 24.19 -15.37
N LEU A 410 16.44 24.86 -16.40
CA LEU A 410 17.34 26.00 -16.24
C LEU A 410 16.70 27.19 -15.51
N ARG A 411 15.38 27.36 -15.58
CA ARG A 411 14.67 28.41 -14.85
C ARG A 411 14.54 28.11 -13.35
N GLU A 412 14.50 26.83 -12.97
CA GLU A 412 14.22 26.41 -11.61
C GLU A 412 15.46 25.91 -10.84
N CYS A 413 16.45 25.35 -11.54
CA CYS A 413 17.61 24.73 -10.89
C CYS A 413 18.47 25.76 -10.17
N ASP A 414 19.14 25.38 -9.08
CA ASP A 414 20.12 26.17 -8.35
C ASP A 414 21.26 25.31 -7.79
N ASP A 415 22.13 25.90 -6.97
CA ASP A 415 23.31 25.25 -6.41
C ASP A 415 23.01 24.12 -5.41
N LYS A 416 21.73 23.92 -5.06
CA LYS A 416 21.23 22.82 -4.23
C LYS A 416 20.40 21.79 -4.99
N THR A 417 20.46 21.82 -6.32
CA THR A 417 19.74 20.88 -7.19
C THR A 417 20.67 19.90 -7.88
N LEU A 418 20.13 18.71 -8.16
CA LEU A 418 20.73 17.70 -9.04
C LEU A 418 20.04 17.76 -10.41
N VAL A 419 20.81 17.98 -11.47
CA VAL A 419 20.33 18.02 -12.85
C VAL A 419 20.91 16.84 -13.63
N LEU A 420 20.05 16.07 -14.29
CA LEU A 420 20.39 14.89 -15.07
C LEU A 420 19.94 15.10 -16.51
N LEU A 421 20.90 15.19 -17.45
CA LEU A 421 20.62 15.48 -18.85
C LEU A 421 21.17 14.35 -19.72
N ASP A 422 20.29 13.67 -20.46
CA ASP A 422 20.69 12.63 -21.40
C ASP A 422 20.88 13.22 -22.79
N GLU A 423 21.95 12.81 -23.47
CA GLU A 423 22.29 13.17 -24.86
C GLU A 423 22.18 14.67 -25.17
N LEU A 424 22.72 15.52 -24.29
CA LEU A 424 22.60 16.97 -24.42
C LEU A 424 23.15 17.46 -25.77
N GLY A 425 22.30 18.16 -26.53
CA GLY A 425 22.63 18.67 -27.86
C GLY A 425 22.47 17.66 -29.00
N ALA A 426 21.82 16.51 -28.75
CA ALA A 426 21.40 15.58 -29.79
C ALA A 426 20.21 16.10 -30.61
N GLY A 427 19.89 15.45 -31.74
CA GLY A 427 18.71 15.75 -32.55
C GLY A 427 18.79 16.99 -33.46
N THR A 428 19.96 17.64 -33.58
CA THR A 428 20.22 18.76 -34.51
C THR A 428 21.59 18.62 -35.19
N ASP A 429 21.98 19.60 -36.02
CA ASP A 429 23.31 19.66 -36.62
C ASP A 429 24.41 19.52 -35.54
N PRO A 430 25.42 18.65 -35.72
CA PRO A 430 26.43 18.39 -34.68
C PRO A 430 27.15 19.64 -34.17
N ALA A 431 27.46 20.61 -35.05
CA ALA A 431 28.15 21.83 -34.64
C ALA A 431 27.23 22.74 -33.82
N GLU A 432 25.97 22.88 -34.24
CA GLU A 432 24.96 23.64 -33.49
C GLU A 432 24.65 22.99 -32.14
N GLY A 433 24.46 21.66 -32.12
CA GLY A 433 24.13 20.87 -30.95
C GLY A 433 25.22 20.94 -29.88
N SER A 434 26.48 20.83 -30.30
CA SER A 434 27.62 20.94 -29.40
C SER A 434 27.82 22.36 -28.85
N ALA A 435 27.67 23.39 -29.69
CA ALA A 435 27.72 24.78 -29.24
C ALA A 435 26.62 25.08 -28.20
N LEU A 436 25.41 24.58 -28.44
CA LEU A 436 24.27 24.72 -27.52
C LEU A 436 24.53 23.97 -26.21
N ALA A 437 24.94 22.70 -26.27
CA ALA A 437 25.24 21.92 -25.08
C ALA A 437 26.35 22.56 -24.24
N ARG A 438 27.41 23.08 -24.88
CA ARG A 438 28.47 23.83 -24.20
C ARG A 438 27.93 25.09 -23.52
N ALA A 439 27.05 25.84 -24.17
CA ALA A 439 26.45 27.03 -23.58
C ALA A 439 25.60 26.69 -22.33
N ILE A 440 24.81 25.61 -22.41
CA ILE A 440 24.00 25.11 -21.29
C ILE A 440 24.88 24.65 -20.14
N LEU A 441 25.90 23.83 -20.40
CA LEU A 441 26.82 23.37 -19.35
C LEU A 441 27.61 24.53 -18.72
N THR A 442 28.03 25.51 -19.52
CA THR A 442 28.70 26.72 -19.01
C THR A 442 27.77 27.48 -18.06
N HIS A 443 26.49 27.59 -18.40
CA HIS A 443 25.49 28.22 -17.53
C HIS A 443 25.32 27.45 -16.20
N LEU A 444 25.22 26.13 -16.24
CA LEU A 444 25.08 25.28 -15.05
C LEU A 444 26.34 25.34 -14.14
N VAL A 445 27.54 25.30 -14.74
CA VAL A 445 28.82 25.47 -14.01
C VAL A 445 28.89 26.83 -13.31
N ASN A 446 28.55 27.91 -14.02
CA ASN A 446 28.57 29.26 -13.45
C ASN A 446 27.60 29.42 -12.28
N ARG A 447 26.49 28.68 -12.31
CA ARG A 447 25.50 28.60 -11.22
C ARG A 447 25.81 27.52 -10.19
N ARG A 448 26.89 26.76 -10.39
CA ARG A 448 27.39 25.71 -9.48
C ARG A 448 26.36 24.60 -9.23
N VAL A 449 25.53 24.34 -10.24
CA VAL A 449 24.49 23.31 -10.18
C VAL A 449 25.15 21.94 -10.31
N THR A 450 24.81 21.01 -9.42
CA THR A 450 25.31 19.64 -9.53
C THR A 450 24.66 18.96 -10.73
N THR A 451 25.47 18.59 -11.72
CA THR A 451 24.96 18.10 -13.00
C THR A 451 25.65 16.81 -13.41
N VAL A 452 24.88 15.82 -13.85
CA VAL A 452 25.41 14.68 -14.60
C VAL A 452 24.81 14.74 -16.00
N VAL A 453 25.66 14.75 -17.01
CA VAL A 453 25.25 14.87 -18.40
C VAL A 453 25.85 13.73 -19.20
N THR A 454 25.07 13.12 -20.08
CA THR A 454 25.60 12.19 -21.09
C THR A 454 25.68 12.89 -22.44
N THR A 455 26.66 12.51 -23.26
CA THR A 455 26.77 13.05 -24.61
C THR A 455 27.49 12.09 -25.56
N HIS A 456 27.25 12.29 -26.86
CA HIS A 456 28.02 11.68 -27.95
C HIS A 456 28.96 12.69 -28.63
N HIS A 457 28.93 13.97 -28.25
CA HIS A 457 29.71 15.03 -28.88
C HIS A 457 31.17 15.04 -28.38
N PRO A 458 32.18 14.82 -29.26
CA PRO A 458 33.60 14.79 -28.86
C PRO A 458 34.08 16.13 -28.28
N GLU A 459 33.50 17.23 -28.71
CA GLU A 459 33.83 18.58 -28.26
C GLU A 459 33.51 18.80 -26.77
N LEU A 460 32.48 18.14 -26.24
CA LEU A 460 32.16 18.19 -24.81
C LEU A 460 33.17 17.40 -23.96
N LYS A 461 33.85 16.40 -24.56
CA LYS A 461 34.98 15.72 -23.93
C LYS A 461 36.19 16.66 -23.81
N VAL A 462 36.41 17.53 -24.79
CA VAL A 462 37.47 18.55 -24.70
C VAL A 462 37.09 19.61 -23.67
N TYR A 463 35.84 20.08 -23.69
CA TYR A 463 35.32 21.04 -22.72
C TYR A 463 35.47 20.58 -21.27
N SER A 464 35.24 19.30 -20.98
CA SER A 464 35.36 18.75 -19.62
C SER A 464 36.80 18.66 -19.11
N VAL A 465 37.79 18.71 -20.00
CA VAL A 465 39.22 18.78 -19.63
C VAL A 465 39.65 20.23 -19.43
N GLU A 466 39.16 21.15 -20.26
CA GLU A 466 39.58 22.56 -20.27
C GLU A 466 38.86 23.43 -19.24
N THR A 467 37.70 22.99 -18.73
CA THR A 467 36.84 23.80 -17.86
C THR A 467 36.96 23.40 -16.41
N ALA A 468 37.30 24.37 -15.55
CA ALA A 468 37.31 24.17 -14.10
C ALA A 468 35.92 23.78 -13.58
N GLY A 469 35.88 22.75 -12.75
CA GLY A 469 34.65 22.22 -12.16
C GLY A 469 33.83 21.28 -13.05
N VAL A 470 34.39 20.89 -14.18
CA VAL A 470 33.86 19.83 -15.05
C VAL A 470 34.84 18.66 -15.05
N ARG A 471 34.32 17.43 -15.03
CA ARG A 471 35.11 16.20 -15.20
C ARG A 471 34.49 15.30 -16.25
N ASN A 472 35.36 14.52 -16.89
CA ASN A 472 34.94 13.47 -17.82
C ASN A 472 34.89 12.12 -17.11
N ALA A 473 33.82 11.38 -17.31
CA ALA A 473 33.75 9.94 -17.12
C ALA A 473 33.51 9.25 -18.47
N SER A 474 33.93 8.00 -18.59
CA SER A 474 33.69 7.19 -19.78
C SER A 474 33.11 5.84 -19.40
N VAL A 475 32.13 5.39 -20.18
CA VAL A 475 31.63 4.02 -20.16
C VAL A 475 32.18 3.28 -21.39
N GLU A 476 32.64 2.05 -21.19
CA GLU A 476 33.25 1.21 -22.24
C GLU A 476 32.62 -0.18 -22.24
N PHE A 477 32.75 -0.89 -23.36
CA PHE A 477 32.45 -2.32 -23.43
C PHE A 477 33.64 -3.12 -22.91
N ASP A 478 33.35 -4.27 -22.29
CA ASP A 478 34.34 -5.32 -22.05
C ASP A 478 34.69 -6.06 -23.35
#